data_AF-A0A914XVW2-F1
#
_entry.id   AF-A0A914XVW2-F1
#
_cell.length_a   1.000
_cell.length_b   1.000
_cell.length_c   1.000
_cell.angle_alpha   90.00
_cell.angle_beta   90.00
_cell.angle_gamma   90.00
#
_symmetry.space_group_name_H-M   'P 1'
#
loop_
_entity.id
_entity.type
_entity.pdbx_description
1 polymer ?
#
loop_
_entity_poly.entity_id
_entity_poly.type
_entity_poly.pdbx_seq_one_letter_code
_entity_poly.pdbx_strand_id
1 'polypeptide(L)'
;MHPALLAGLVSGIVSALVTSGVWVGVYFVAVKSDATTTTMAPTTTSIPPLTSSMPSTQLPPSVSSSSSQSSTMSSPSTQPPPPTPSIYEAGTTTPRPPPPTQPPIPPSTPCMSSCEFHYAESIPYNLTYAHGSVKDSTIDHWQRLLAISNKSIDIASYYWSLLPNDVDGADYSAEPGTAIFNNLMAAGKRGVAIRIAQNYQEGGYPDTIMLEKQNLAQVRTLNFDDWLGGGILHTKFWNVDGQHFYVGSANLDWRSLTQVKELGVVVYNCPCLSMDLNKIFEVYWTMGIPNQKLPGSWPNSLATMYNAQLPHFVQLNSEQSAVYLSSSPPPFLPQGRQNDLTAIQLVIQNAKKFVNIAVMDYVPATLYQQENVYWSEIDNALRHAAYDRFITVRLLMSKWPHTSKEFFGFLNSLADINDHTPCQSFVNRTCVNPGAVQVKI
;
A
#
# COMPACT_ATOMS: atom_id res chain seq x y z
N MET A 1 36.81 -10.37 21.58
CA MET A 1 35.33 -10.40 21.62
C MET A 1 34.84 -8.97 21.70
N HIS A 2 34.38 -8.41 20.58
CA HIS A 2 33.79 -7.08 20.51
C HIS A 2 32.32 -7.26 20.13
N PRO A 3 31.36 -6.69 20.88
CA PRO A 3 29.98 -6.62 20.45
C PRO A 3 29.90 -5.59 19.32
N ALA A 4 29.51 -6.02 18.13
CA ALA A 4 29.28 -5.15 17.00
C ALA A 4 28.10 -4.23 17.32
N LEU A 5 28.33 -2.92 17.20
CA LEU A 5 27.32 -1.88 17.26
C LEU A 5 26.17 -2.19 16.28
N LEU A 6 24.97 -2.46 16.79
CA LEU A 6 23.74 -2.23 16.05
C LEU A 6 23.54 -0.71 15.93
N ALA A 7 24.02 -0.13 14.84
CA ALA A 7 23.67 1.22 14.46
C ALA A 7 22.18 1.26 14.10
N GLY A 8 21.42 2.11 14.80
CA GLY A 8 19.99 2.32 14.57
C GLY A 8 19.68 2.71 13.13
N LEU A 9 19.08 1.77 12.40
CA LEU A 9 18.41 2.02 11.13
C LEU A 9 16.99 2.50 11.45
N VAL A 10 16.70 3.77 11.14
CA VAL A 10 15.31 4.21 10.96
C VAL A 10 14.86 3.65 9.60
N SER A 11 14.39 2.41 9.59
CA SER A 11 13.76 1.80 8.41
C SER A 11 12.26 1.99 8.52
N GLY A 12 11.69 2.81 7.64
CA GLY A 12 10.29 2.71 7.26
C GLY A 12 10.14 1.48 6.36
N ILE A 13 9.61 0.37 6.88
CA ILE A 13 9.31 -0.79 6.04
C ILE A 13 7.91 -0.56 5.48
N VAL A 14 7.80 -0.53 4.15
CA VAL A 14 6.52 -0.68 3.46
C VAL A 14 6.70 -1.87 2.53
N SER A 15 6.08 -2.99 2.87
CA SER A 15 5.92 -4.06 1.88
C SER A 15 4.79 -3.61 0.95
N ALA A 16 5.13 -3.20 -0.26
CA ALA A 16 4.21 -2.61 -1.22
C ALA A 16 4.31 -3.26 -2.59
N LEU A 17 3.20 -3.86 -3.04
CA LEU A 17 2.92 -4.04 -4.47
C LEU A 17 2.12 -2.82 -4.91
N VAL A 18 2.82 -1.84 -5.48
CA VAL A 18 2.20 -0.62 -6.01
C VAL A 18 1.89 -0.84 -7.49
N THR A 19 0.63 -1.07 -7.79
CA THR A 19 0.10 -0.88 -9.14
C THR A 19 -1.17 -0.04 -9.02
N SER A 20 -1.20 1.05 -9.77
CA SER A 20 -2.26 2.05 -9.75
C SER A 20 -3.61 1.45 -10.16
N GLY A 21 -4.55 1.50 -9.22
CA GLY A 21 -5.96 1.65 -9.53
C GLY A 21 -6.83 0.40 -9.59
N VAL A 22 -6.29 -0.81 -9.41
CA VAL A 22 -7.08 -2.06 -9.57
C VAL A 22 -6.88 -3.05 -8.42
N TRP A 23 -6.03 -2.73 -7.44
CA TRP A 23 -5.60 -3.68 -6.41
C TRP A 23 -5.92 -3.18 -5.01
N VAL A 24 -6.70 -3.96 -4.27
CA VAL A 24 -7.05 -3.72 -2.87
C VAL A 24 -5.96 -4.35 -2.01
N GLY A 25 -5.22 -3.55 -1.26
CA GLY A 25 -4.10 -4.02 -0.44
C GLY A 25 -4.20 -3.63 1.03
N VAL A 26 -3.34 -4.25 1.85
CA VAL A 26 -3.05 -3.83 3.22
C VAL A 26 -1.55 -3.73 3.36
N TYR A 27 -1.10 -2.66 4.00
CA TYR A 27 0.32 -2.37 4.16
C TYR A 27 0.62 -2.14 5.62
N PHE A 28 1.76 -2.70 6.05
CA PHE A 28 2.32 -2.48 7.37
C PHE A 28 3.38 -1.40 7.27
N VAL A 29 3.24 -0.33 8.05
CA VAL A 29 4.24 0.74 8.14
C VAL A 29 4.76 0.79 9.56
N ALA A 30 6.07 0.60 9.74
CA ALA A 30 6.75 0.77 11.02
C ALA A 30 7.94 1.70 10.87
N VAL A 31 8.09 2.63 11.82
CA VAL A 31 9.21 3.58 11.90
C VAL A 31 9.74 3.56 13.33
N LYS A 32 11.06 3.44 13.49
CA LYS A 32 11.70 3.57 14.81
C LYS A 32 11.35 4.94 15.42
N SER A 33 10.86 4.95 16.66
CA SER A 33 10.48 6.16 17.37
C SER A 33 11.66 6.70 18.16
N ASP A 34 12.04 7.96 17.92
CA ASP A 34 13.07 8.68 18.69
C ASP A 34 12.54 9.20 20.03
N ALA A 35 11.66 8.43 20.70
CA ALA A 35 11.03 8.87 21.94
C ALA A 35 12.03 8.84 23.12
N THR A 36 12.85 9.89 23.26
CA THR A 36 13.23 10.36 24.60
C THR A 36 11.95 10.83 25.29
N THR A 37 11.57 10.13 26.34
CA THR A 37 10.36 10.39 27.12
C THR A 37 10.46 11.75 27.80
N THR A 38 9.86 12.78 27.20
CA THR A 38 9.48 13.99 27.95
C THR A 38 7.97 13.97 28.07
N THR A 39 7.49 13.63 29.26
CA THR A 39 6.10 13.85 29.66
C THR A 39 5.75 15.32 29.45
N MET A 40 5.01 15.66 28.41
CA MET A 40 4.34 16.95 28.30
C MET A 40 2.92 16.81 28.80
N ALA A 41 2.65 17.45 29.94
CA ALA A 41 1.30 17.73 30.41
C ALA A 41 0.56 18.61 29.37
N PRO A 42 -0.76 18.52 29.25
CA PRO A 42 -1.51 19.28 28.26
C PRO A 42 -1.62 20.75 28.70
N THR A 43 -0.82 21.63 28.11
CA THR A 43 -1.07 23.08 28.15
C THR A 43 -1.99 23.46 26.99
N THR A 44 -3.21 23.83 27.34
CA THR A 44 -4.16 24.51 26.46
C THR A 44 -3.64 25.91 26.13
N THR A 45 -3.27 26.14 24.87
CA THR A 45 -3.12 27.50 24.33
C THR A 45 -3.71 27.54 22.93
N SER A 46 -4.80 28.30 22.80
CA SER A 46 -5.50 28.65 21.56
C SER A 46 -4.59 29.44 20.62
N ILE A 47 -4.54 29.05 19.35
CA ILE A 47 -3.87 29.80 18.28
C ILE A 47 -4.93 30.64 17.55
N PRO A 48 -4.75 31.96 17.36
CA PRO A 48 -5.66 32.81 16.60
C PRO A 48 -5.47 32.65 15.08
N PRO A 49 -6.49 32.97 14.26
CA PRO A 49 -6.46 32.70 12.81
C PRO A 49 -5.51 33.65 12.06
N LEU A 50 -4.81 33.10 11.05
CA LEU A 50 -4.02 33.86 10.09
C LEU A 50 -4.92 34.72 9.19
N THR A 51 -4.72 36.03 9.22
CA THR A 51 -5.26 36.98 8.23
C THR A 51 -4.36 37.01 6.99
N SER A 52 -4.93 36.74 5.81
CA SER A 52 -4.26 36.94 4.52
C SER A 52 -4.35 38.41 4.08
N SER A 53 -3.21 39.10 3.97
CA SER A 53 -3.10 40.35 3.22
C SER A 53 -2.01 40.19 2.15
N MET A 54 -2.41 40.17 0.88
CA MET A 54 -1.50 40.37 -0.25
C MET A 54 -1.49 41.86 -0.62
N PRO A 55 -0.34 42.48 -0.93
CA PRO A 55 -0.29 43.82 -1.51
C PRO A 55 -0.43 43.75 -3.04
N SER A 56 -1.32 44.58 -3.58
CA SER A 56 -1.52 44.83 -5.01
C SER A 56 -0.41 45.75 -5.57
N THR A 57 0.34 45.27 -6.56
CA THR A 57 1.24 46.10 -7.38
C THR A 57 0.50 46.65 -8.61
N GLN A 58 0.39 47.97 -8.70
CA GLN A 58 -0.08 48.71 -9.87
C GLN A 58 0.98 48.75 -10.98
N LEU A 59 0.56 48.60 -12.24
CA LEU A 59 1.34 48.97 -13.43
C LEU A 59 0.77 50.25 -14.07
N PRO A 60 1.61 51.14 -14.64
CA PRO A 60 1.18 52.42 -15.23
C PRO A 60 0.71 52.27 -16.69
N PRO A 61 0.02 53.27 -17.26
CA PRO A 61 -0.58 53.17 -18.59
C PRO A 61 0.39 53.60 -19.69
N SER A 62 0.25 53.01 -20.88
CA SER A 62 0.89 53.49 -22.10
C SER A 62 -0.11 53.71 -23.24
N VAL A 63 0.21 54.73 -24.02
CA VAL A 63 -0.60 55.53 -24.95
C VAL A 63 -0.80 54.86 -26.31
N SER A 64 -1.89 55.24 -26.96
CA SER A 64 -2.35 54.90 -28.32
C SER A 64 -1.49 55.43 -29.48
N SER A 65 -1.41 54.69 -30.60
CA SER A 65 -1.49 55.25 -31.97
C SER A 65 -1.61 54.18 -33.09
N SER A 66 -2.66 54.37 -33.93
CA SER A 66 -2.78 54.23 -35.42
C SER A 66 -1.83 53.29 -36.20
N SER A 67 -2.28 52.25 -36.92
CA SER A 67 -3.01 52.17 -38.21
C SER A 67 -2.10 51.85 -39.42
N SER A 68 -2.40 50.78 -40.17
CA SER A 68 -2.53 50.78 -41.65
C SER A 68 -2.75 49.37 -42.22
N GLN A 69 -3.62 49.31 -43.23
CA GLN A 69 -4.23 48.16 -43.91
C GLN A 69 -3.39 47.58 -45.08
N SER A 70 -3.78 46.38 -45.56
CA SER A 70 -4.09 46.00 -46.97
C SER A 70 -3.78 44.50 -47.19
N SER A 71 -4.76 43.58 -47.28
CA SER A 71 -5.61 43.17 -48.45
C SER A 71 -4.84 42.28 -49.45
N THR A 72 -5.32 41.18 -50.08
CA THR A 72 -6.60 40.53 -50.44
C THR A 72 -6.30 39.03 -50.73
N MET A 73 -7.20 38.02 -50.71
CA MET A 73 -8.28 37.72 -51.67
C MET A 73 -9.17 36.53 -51.19
N SER A 74 -10.34 36.42 -51.81
CA SER A 74 -11.63 35.92 -51.30
C SER A 74 -12.11 34.60 -51.92
N SER A 75 -12.98 33.85 -51.22
CA SER A 75 -14.13 33.07 -51.77
C SER A 75 -14.99 32.40 -50.66
N PRO A 76 -16.26 32.01 -50.92
CA PRO A 76 -17.40 32.42 -50.07
C PRO A 76 -18.12 31.35 -49.22
N SER A 77 -18.61 31.85 -48.09
CA SER A 77 -19.85 31.60 -47.32
C SER A 77 -20.50 30.20 -47.23
N THR A 78 -20.48 29.66 -46.01
CA THR A 78 -21.66 29.13 -45.29
C THR A 78 -21.64 29.71 -43.88
N GLN A 79 -22.63 30.54 -43.52
CA GLN A 79 -22.72 31.14 -42.18
C GLN A 79 -23.13 30.09 -41.12
N PRO A 80 -22.46 30.05 -39.96
CA PRO A 80 -23.02 29.44 -38.76
C PRO A 80 -24.02 30.39 -38.07
N PRO A 81 -24.97 29.84 -37.27
CA PRO A 81 -26.02 30.63 -36.61
C PRO A 81 -25.44 31.62 -35.57
N PRO A 82 -26.21 32.66 -35.19
CA PRO A 82 -25.77 33.64 -34.21
C PRO A 82 -25.52 32.99 -32.84
N PRO A 83 -24.57 33.53 -32.04
CA PRO A 83 -24.33 33.03 -30.69
C PRO A 83 -25.58 33.23 -29.85
N THR A 84 -26.07 32.13 -29.28
CA THR A 84 -27.14 32.12 -28.29
C THR A 84 -26.69 32.91 -27.06
N PRO A 85 -27.55 33.74 -26.44
CA PRO A 85 -27.17 34.49 -25.25
C PRO A 85 -26.74 33.53 -24.14
N SER A 86 -25.63 33.86 -23.48
CA SER A 86 -25.22 33.22 -22.24
C SER A 86 -26.30 33.40 -21.18
N ILE A 87 -27.13 32.38 -20.96
CA ILE A 87 -27.98 32.28 -19.79
C ILE A 87 -27.08 31.82 -18.64
N TYR A 88 -26.33 32.76 -18.06
CA TYR A 88 -25.97 32.65 -16.66
C TYR A 88 -27.20 33.05 -15.86
N GLU A 89 -28.14 32.12 -15.74
CA GLU A 89 -29.08 32.16 -14.63
C GLU A 89 -28.25 31.94 -13.37
N ALA A 90 -28.21 32.96 -12.52
CA ALA A 90 -27.76 32.84 -11.14
C ALA A 90 -28.75 31.94 -10.40
N GLY A 91 -28.61 30.62 -10.59
CA GLY A 91 -29.23 29.63 -9.74
C GLY A 91 -28.66 29.81 -8.34
N THR A 92 -29.53 30.18 -7.40
CA THR A 92 -29.28 30.15 -5.96
C THR A 92 -28.89 28.73 -5.56
N THR A 93 -27.59 28.45 -5.56
CA THR A 93 -27.03 27.27 -4.95
C THR A 93 -27.22 27.42 -3.45
N THR A 94 -28.29 26.83 -2.93
CA THR A 94 -28.36 26.52 -1.51
C THR A 94 -27.10 25.72 -1.17
N PRO A 95 -26.32 26.10 -0.14
CA PRO A 95 -25.17 25.32 0.26
C PRO A 95 -25.64 23.89 0.52
N ARG A 96 -25.04 22.92 -0.19
CA ARG A 96 -25.24 21.51 0.16
C ARG A 96 -24.94 21.40 1.65
N PRO A 97 -25.86 20.87 2.47
CA PRO A 97 -25.61 20.74 3.90
C PRO A 97 -24.28 20.02 4.09
N PRO A 98 -23.43 20.46 5.03
CA PRO A 98 -22.18 19.76 5.31
C PRO A 98 -22.50 18.28 5.52
N PRO A 99 -21.68 17.37 4.97
CA PRO A 99 -21.88 15.95 5.23
C PRO A 99 -22.00 15.75 6.75
N PRO A 100 -22.95 14.92 7.21
CA PRO A 100 -23.17 14.73 8.64
C PRO A 100 -21.83 14.44 9.30
N THR A 101 -21.48 15.24 10.31
CA THR A 101 -20.26 15.08 11.10
C THR A 101 -20.22 13.65 11.62
N GLN A 102 -19.26 12.86 11.15
CA GLN A 102 -19.11 11.49 11.61
C GLN A 102 -18.86 11.51 13.12
N PRO A 103 -19.43 10.54 13.87
CA PRO A 103 -19.25 10.51 15.30
C PRO A 103 -17.75 10.48 15.67
N PRO A 104 -17.38 10.98 16.86
CA PRO A 104 -16.01 10.88 17.34
C PRO A 104 -15.56 9.42 17.39
N ILE A 105 -14.33 9.15 16.92
CA ILE A 105 -13.72 7.83 17.05
C ILE A 105 -13.61 7.53 18.55
N PRO A 106 -14.05 6.34 19.03
CA PRO A 106 -13.93 5.99 20.44
C PRO A 106 -12.47 6.07 20.89
N PRO A 107 -12.18 6.60 22.09
CA PRO A 107 -10.83 6.61 22.61
C PRO A 107 -10.33 5.17 22.72
N SER A 108 -9.21 4.88 22.06
CA SER A 108 -8.54 3.58 22.20
C SER A 108 -7.55 3.60 23.37
N THR A 109 -7.47 2.50 24.10
CA THR A 109 -6.47 2.32 25.16
C THR A 109 -5.07 2.33 24.54
N PRO A 110 -4.12 3.12 25.07
CA PRO A 110 -2.73 3.10 24.59
C PRO A 110 -2.18 1.68 24.59
N CYS A 111 -1.73 1.21 23.44
CA CYS A 111 -1.21 -0.13 23.29
C CYS A 111 0.23 -0.23 23.78
N MET A 112 0.46 -0.69 25.01
CA MET A 112 1.81 -0.96 25.51
C MET A 112 2.24 -2.42 25.29
N SER A 113 2.02 -2.95 24.09
CA SER A 113 2.41 -4.33 23.77
C SER A 113 3.88 -4.42 23.37
N SER A 114 4.56 -5.42 23.93
CA SER A 114 5.83 -5.90 23.39
C SER A 114 5.53 -6.99 22.37
N CYS A 115 5.87 -6.72 21.11
CA CYS A 115 5.56 -7.55 19.97
C CYS A 115 6.84 -8.20 19.44
N GLU A 116 6.75 -9.48 19.10
CA GLU A 116 7.81 -10.18 18.38
C GLU A 116 7.60 -9.93 16.88
N PHE A 117 8.61 -9.40 16.19
CA PHE A 117 8.54 -8.96 14.79
C PHE A 117 9.59 -9.67 13.95
N HIS A 118 9.21 -10.22 12.79
CA HIS A 118 10.14 -10.82 11.83
C HIS A 118 9.80 -10.40 10.42
N TYR A 119 10.83 -10.39 9.57
CA TYR A 119 10.60 -10.46 8.13
C TYR A 119 10.18 -11.88 7.76
N ALA A 120 9.44 -12.02 6.67
CA ALA A 120 9.09 -13.31 6.11
C ALA A 120 9.42 -13.26 4.61
N GLU A 121 10.38 -14.08 4.18
CA GLU A 121 10.88 -14.12 2.82
C GLU A 121 10.64 -15.50 2.20
N SER A 122 10.06 -15.51 1.00
CA SER A 122 10.12 -16.68 0.13
C SER A 122 11.30 -16.47 -0.81
N ILE A 123 12.23 -17.42 -0.86
CA ILE A 123 13.38 -17.35 -1.76
C ILE A 123 13.24 -18.49 -2.76
N PRO A 124 13.25 -18.20 -4.08
CA PRO A 124 13.19 -19.22 -5.10
C PRO A 124 14.26 -20.29 -4.89
N TYR A 125 13.89 -21.55 -5.11
CA TYR A 125 14.84 -22.64 -5.14
C TYR A 125 15.94 -22.34 -6.14
N ASN A 126 17.16 -22.77 -5.81
CA ASN A 126 18.39 -22.48 -6.54
C ASN A 126 18.84 -21.00 -6.57
N LEU A 127 18.12 -20.07 -5.93
CA LEU A 127 18.61 -18.70 -5.74
C LEU A 127 19.53 -18.62 -4.50
N THR A 128 20.84 -18.64 -4.76
CA THR A 128 21.87 -18.55 -3.71
C THR A 128 22.19 -17.10 -3.36
N TYR A 129 22.21 -16.79 -2.07
CA TYR A 129 22.69 -15.51 -1.54
C TYR A 129 24.06 -15.69 -0.90
N ALA A 130 24.77 -14.59 -0.65
CA ALA A 130 26.05 -14.61 0.01
C ALA A 130 25.96 -15.30 1.39
N HIS A 131 27.01 -16.03 1.76
CA HIS A 131 27.10 -16.73 3.04
C HIS A 131 26.84 -15.76 4.21
N GLY A 132 25.96 -16.14 5.14
CA GLY A 132 25.57 -15.32 6.29
C GLY A 132 24.40 -14.36 6.04
N SER A 133 23.76 -14.42 4.87
CA SER A 133 22.47 -13.74 4.66
C SER A 133 21.42 -14.33 5.59
N VAL A 134 20.87 -13.50 6.48
CA VAL A 134 19.72 -13.87 7.33
C VAL A 134 18.50 -14.00 6.43
N LYS A 135 17.78 -15.12 6.57
CA LYS A 135 16.56 -15.40 5.82
C LYS A 135 15.57 -16.04 6.78
N ASP A 136 14.47 -15.35 7.03
CA ASP A 136 13.37 -15.86 7.83
C ASP A 136 12.27 -16.33 6.88
N SER A 137 12.01 -17.63 6.86
CA SER A 137 11.19 -18.29 5.84
C SER A 137 9.70 -18.01 5.99
N THR A 138 9.05 -17.55 4.91
CA THR A 138 7.57 -17.44 4.88
C THR A 138 6.89 -18.77 5.22
N ILE A 139 7.43 -19.89 4.70
CA ILE A 139 6.90 -21.23 4.95
C ILE A 139 6.92 -21.53 6.45
N ASP A 140 8.07 -21.31 7.10
CA ASP A 140 8.26 -21.64 8.52
C ASP A 140 7.35 -20.78 9.40
N HIS A 141 7.18 -19.50 9.05
CA HIS A 141 6.28 -18.60 9.75
C HIS A 141 4.81 -18.96 9.59
N TRP A 142 4.37 -19.33 8.38
CA TRP A 142 3.00 -19.81 8.15
C TRP A 142 2.75 -21.14 8.87
N GLN A 143 3.70 -22.07 8.86
CA GLN A 143 3.62 -23.31 9.64
C GLN A 143 3.52 -23.00 11.14
N ARG A 144 4.32 -22.06 11.66
CA ARG A 144 4.25 -21.64 13.07
C ARG A 144 2.89 -21.03 13.40
N LEU A 145 2.36 -20.12 12.58
CA LEU A 145 1.03 -19.52 12.77
C LEU A 145 -0.07 -20.60 12.85
N LEU A 146 -0.02 -21.59 11.96
CA LEU A 146 -0.94 -22.74 11.97
C LEU A 146 -0.77 -23.62 13.21
N ALA A 147 0.47 -23.86 13.65
CA ALA A 147 0.76 -24.68 14.82
C ALA A 147 0.29 -24.04 16.13
N ILE A 148 0.45 -22.72 16.28
CA ILE A 148 0.06 -22.01 17.51
C ILE A 148 -1.42 -21.61 17.56
N SER A 149 -2.13 -21.65 16.42
CA SER A 149 -3.55 -21.30 16.35
C SER A 149 -4.43 -22.18 17.23
N ASN A 150 -5.30 -21.53 18.01
CA ASN A 150 -6.17 -22.20 18.97
C ASN A 150 -7.65 -21.79 18.88
N LYS A 151 -7.96 -20.58 18.40
CA LYS A 151 -9.33 -20.05 18.36
C LYS A 151 -9.80 -19.72 16.95
N SER A 152 -9.03 -18.92 16.22
CA SER A 152 -9.44 -18.41 14.92
C SER A 152 -8.27 -18.12 13.98
N ILE A 153 -8.51 -18.31 12.69
CA ILE A 153 -7.64 -17.87 11.60
C ILE A 153 -8.49 -17.14 10.58
N ASP A 154 -8.19 -15.86 10.37
CA ASP A 154 -8.80 -15.04 9.34
C ASP A 154 -7.79 -14.79 8.22
N ILE A 155 -8.14 -15.15 6.98
CA ILE A 155 -7.26 -15.04 5.81
C ILE A 155 -7.88 -14.11 4.78
N ALA A 156 -7.18 -13.05 4.41
CA ALA A 156 -7.47 -12.26 3.22
C ALA A 156 -6.50 -12.67 2.11
N SER A 157 -7.02 -13.02 0.94
CA SER A 157 -6.22 -13.62 -0.14
C SER A 157 -6.64 -13.15 -1.53
N TYR A 158 -5.67 -13.02 -2.43
CA TYR A 158 -5.95 -12.86 -3.86
C TYR A 158 -6.45 -14.17 -4.48
N TYR A 159 -5.57 -15.15 -4.68
CA TYR A 159 -5.93 -16.46 -5.24
C TYR A 159 -5.31 -17.61 -4.44
N TRP A 160 -5.77 -18.83 -4.74
CA TRP A 160 -5.30 -20.06 -4.11
C TRP A 160 -4.86 -21.10 -5.14
N SER A 161 -3.69 -21.69 -4.89
CA SER A 161 -3.10 -22.82 -5.61
C SER A 161 -2.00 -23.46 -4.75
N LEU A 162 -2.29 -23.79 -3.50
CA LEU A 162 -1.33 -24.44 -2.59
C LEU A 162 -1.12 -25.91 -2.97
N LEU A 163 -2.16 -26.53 -3.52
CA LEU A 163 -2.08 -27.87 -4.09
C LEU A 163 -1.61 -27.80 -5.55
N PRO A 164 -0.69 -28.67 -6.00
CA PRO A 164 -0.17 -28.69 -7.37
C PRO A 164 -1.13 -29.35 -8.35
N ASN A 165 -2.39 -28.91 -8.36
CA ASN A 165 -3.43 -29.46 -9.24
C ASN A 165 -3.31 -28.98 -10.69
N ASP A 166 -2.48 -27.96 -10.93
CA ASP A 166 -2.31 -27.25 -12.18
C ASP A 166 -0.99 -27.60 -12.91
N VAL A 167 -0.26 -28.59 -12.41
CA VAL A 167 1.00 -29.09 -13.01
C VAL A 167 0.95 -30.60 -13.24
N ASP A 168 1.54 -31.05 -14.34
CA ASP A 168 1.65 -32.46 -14.66
C ASP A 168 2.83 -33.10 -13.90
N GLY A 169 2.55 -34.15 -13.11
CA GLY A 169 3.56 -34.93 -12.39
C GLY A 169 3.86 -34.42 -10.97
N ALA A 170 4.82 -35.08 -10.31
CA ALA A 170 5.23 -34.70 -8.96
C ALA A 170 6.31 -33.61 -9.02
N ASP A 171 5.97 -32.40 -8.55
CA ASP A 171 6.94 -31.34 -8.29
C ASP A 171 7.23 -31.28 -6.79
N TYR A 172 8.43 -31.72 -6.38
CA TYR A 172 8.88 -31.68 -4.99
C TYR A 172 8.88 -30.27 -4.41
N SER A 173 8.99 -29.22 -5.25
CA SER A 173 8.91 -27.84 -4.79
C SER A 173 7.51 -27.38 -4.43
N ALA A 174 6.47 -28.18 -4.72
CA ALA A 174 5.11 -27.96 -4.24
C ALA A 174 4.82 -28.58 -2.86
N GLU A 175 5.71 -29.43 -2.33
CA GLU A 175 5.52 -30.08 -1.02
C GLU A 175 5.28 -29.07 0.11
N PRO A 176 5.99 -27.93 0.22
CA PRO A 176 5.71 -26.94 1.25
C PRO A 176 4.29 -26.35 1.16
N GLY A 177 3.81 -26.06 -0.05
CA GLY A 177 2.44 -25.58 -0.27
C GLY A 177 1.40 -26.62 0.17
N THR A 178 1.61 -27.88 -0.21
CA THR A 178 0.77 -29.00 0.21
C THR A 178 0.78 -29.18 1.73
N ALA A 179 1.93 -29.01 2.38
CA ALA A 179 2.05 -29.07 3.83
C ALA A 179 1.29 -27.94 4.54
N ILE A 180 1.36 -26.70 4.02
CA ILE A 180 0.55 -25.58 4.52
C ILE A 180 -0.94 -25.88 4.41
N PHE A 181 -1.39 -26.37 3.26
CA PHE A 181 -2.80 -26.73 3.05
C PHE A 181 -3.27 -27.80 4.06
N ASN A 182 -2.48 -28.87 4.21
CA ASN A 182 -2.78 -29.94 5.16
C ASN A 182 -2.82 -29.45 6.62
N ASN A 183 -1.92 -28.53 6.99
CA ASN A 183 -1.89 -27.94 8.33
C ASN A 183 -3.08 -27.00 8.58
N LEU A 184 -3.57 -26.31 7.54
CA LEU A 184 -4.80 -25.51 7.61
C LEU A 184 -6.03 -26.41 7.82
N MET A 185 -6.13 -27.52 7.09
CA MET A 185 -7.16 -28.54 7.33
C MET A 185 -7.07 -29.11 8.76
N ALA A 186 -5.85 -29.39 9.24
CA ALA A 186 -5.63 -29.88 10.59
C ALA A 186 -6.08 -28.86 11.64
N ALA A 187 -5.83 -27.56 11.44
CA ALA A 187 -6.33 -26.51 12.32
C ALA A 187 -7.87 -26.49 12.37
N GLY A 188 -8.55 -26.55 11.22
CA GLY A 188 -10.00 -26.66 11.18
C GLY A 188 -10.53 -27.89 11.91
N LYS A 189 -9.88 -29.06 11.74
CA LYS A 189 -10.23 -30.31 12.45
C LYS A 189 -10.00 -30.23 13.96
N ARG A 190 -9.05 -29.40 14.43
CA ARG A 190 -8.85 -29.09 15.86
C ARG A 190 -9.94 -28.19 16.44
N GLY A 191 -10.84 -27.64 15.61
CA GLY A 191 -11.90 -26.72 16.03
C GLY A 191 -11.52 -25.25 15.95
N VAL A 192 -10.41 -24.90 15.30
CA VAL A 192 -10.06 -23.50 15.02
C VAL A 192 -11.05 -22.95 13.98
N ALA A 193 -11.67 -21.80 14.27
CA ALA A 193 -12.58 -21.15 13.34
C ALA A 193 -11.81 -20.49 12.20
N ILE A 194 -11.98 -20.98 10.97
CA ILE A 194 -11.27 -20.44 9.80
C ILE A 194 -12.25 -19.62 8.94
N ARG A 195 -11.91 -18.35 8.68
CA ARG A 195 -12.64 -17.47 7.76
C ARG A 195 -11.72 -17.02 6.64
N ILE A 196 -12.20 -17.11 5.40
CA ILE A 196 -11.43 -16.77 4.20
C ILE A 196 -12.19 -15.72 3.40
N ALA A 197 -11.63 -14.52 3.29
CA ALA A 197 -12.06 -13.49 2.36
C ALA A 197 -11.16 -13.53 1.12
N GLN A 198 -11.71 -13.90 -0.03
CA GLN A 198 -10.94 -14.11 -1.26
C GLN A 198 -11.44 -13.26 -2.43
N ASN A 199 -10.57 -13.01 -3.41
CA ASN A 199 -10.98 -12.39 -4.66
C ASN A 199 -11.94 -13.29 -5.45
N TYR A 200 -12.88 -12.70 -6.16
CA TYR A 200 -13.72 -13.42 -7.10
C TYR A 200 -12.93 -14.09 -8.23
N GLN A 201 -13.26 -15.36 -8.48
CA GLN A 201 -12.87 -16.10 -9.66
C GLN A 201 -14.09 -16.94 -10.09
N GLU A 202 -14.39 -16.95 -11.38
CA GLU A 202 -15.41 -17.83 -11.94
C GLU A 202 -15.08 -19.31 -11.63
N GLY A 203 -16.05 -20.04 -11.09
CA GLY A 203 -15.86 -21.43 -10.65
C GLY A 203 -15.19 -21.61 -9.28
N GLY A 204 -14.65 -20.54 -8.69
CA GLY A 204 -13.95 -20.55 -7.39
C GLY A 204 -12.60 -21.27 -7.40
N TYR A 205 -11.93 -21.30 -6.25
CA TYR A 205 -10.63 -21.97 -6.10
C TYR A 205 -10.82 -23.40 -5.55
N PRO A 206 -10.23 -24.43 -6.16
CA PRO A 206 -10.35 -25.81 -5.69
C PRO A 206 -9.99 -26.01 -4.21
N ASP A 207 -8.94 -25.36 -3.75
CA ASP A 207 -8.43 -25.43 -2.38
C ASP A 207 -9.48 -24.95 -1.36
N THR A 208 -10.07 -23.77 -1.56
CA THR A 208 -11.05 -23.19 -0.61
C THR A 208 -12.41 -23.87 -0.71
N ILE A 209 -12.81 -24.32 -1.91
CA ILE A 209 -13.98 -25.18 -2.11
C ILE A 209 -13.84 -26.48 -1.31
N MET A 210 -12.64 -27.08 -1.27
CA MET A 210 -12.40 -28.28 -0.48
C MET A 210 -12.52 -28.01 1.02
N LEU A 211 -11.96 -26.91 1.51
CA LEU A 211 -12.06 -26.52 2.92
C LEU A 211 -13.50 -26.28 3.35
N GLU A 212 -14.29 -25.58 2.52
CA GLU A 212 -15.70 -25.30 2.80
C GLU A 212 -16.56 -26.56 2.74
N LYS A 213 -16.38 -27.42 1.72
CA LYS A 213 -17.11 -28.70 1.61
C LYS A 213 -16.86 -29.64 2.79
N GLN A 214 -15.70 -29.55 3.42
CA GLN A 214 -15.37 -30.34 4.61
C GLN A 214 -15.80 -29.67 5.93
N ASN A 215 -16.50 -28.52 5.87
CA ASN A 215 -16.87 -27.70 7.02
C ASN A 215 -15.65 -27.28 7.88
N LEU A 216 -14.50 -27.08 7.24
CA LEU A 216 -13.26 -26.68 7.92
C LEU A 216 -13.03 -25.17 7.87
N ALA A 217 -13.65 -24.47 6.92
CA ALA A 217 -13.57 -23.02 6.78
C ALA A 217 -14.88 -22.42 6.25
N GLN A 218 -15.13 -21.15 6.56
CA GLN A 218 -16.15 -20.34 5.92
C GLN A 218 -15.48 -19.45 4.87
N VAL A 219 -16.02 -19.44 3.65
CA VAL A 219 -15.44 -18.67 2.55
C VAL A 219 -16.41 -17.57 2.13
N ARG A 220 -15.88 -16.36 1.94
CA ARG A 220 -16.58 -15.23 1.34
C ARG A 220 -15.76 -14.68 0.19
N THR A 221 -16.44 -14.44 -0.92
CA THR A 221 -15.82 -14.03 -2.16
C THR A 221 -16.19 -12.58 -2.46
N LEU A 222 -15.20 -11.75 -2.76
CA LEU A 222 -15.37 -10.33 -3.08
C LEU A 222 -15.21 -10.10 -4.58
N ASN A 223 -16.25 -9.57 -5.22
CA ASN A 223 -16.22 -9.16 -6.61
C ASN A 223 -16.21 -7.62 -6.71
N PHE A 224 -15.05 -7.04 -6.99
CA PHE A 224 -14.93 -5.57 -7.03
C PHE A 224 -15.63 -4.92 -8.22
N ASP A 225 -15.93 -5.70 -9.27
CA ASP A 225 -16.75 -5.24 -10.39
C ASP A 225 -18.14 -4.78 -9.92
N ASP A 226 -18.70 -5.44 -8.90
CA ASP A 226 -20.04 -5.14 -8.37
C ASP A 226 -20.14 -3.74 -7.75
N TRP A 227 -19.01 -3.13 -7.39
CA TRP A 227 -18.96 -1.87 -6.65
C TRP A 227 -18.21 -0.76 -7.37
N LEU A 228 -17.16 -1.10 -8.11
CA LEU A 228 -16.23 -0.13 -8.70
C LEU A 228 -16.11 -0.28 -10.22
N GLY A 229 -16.79 -1.28 -10.82
CA GLY A 229 -16.69 -1.58 -12.27
C GLY A 229 -15.34 -2.15 -12.70
N GLY A 230 -14.52 -2.57 -11.74
CA GLY A 230 -13.17 -3.09 -11.93
C GLY A 230 -12.46 -3.27 -10.60
N GLY A 231 -11.44 -4.12 -10.56
CA GLY A 231 -10.60 -4.31 -9.38
C GLY A 231 -10.57 -5.74 -8.88
N ILE A 232 -9.62 -6.03 -7.99
CA ILE A 232 -9.51 -7.31 -7.31
C ILE A 232 -8.97 -7.18 -5.89
N LEU A 233 -9.34 -8.13 -5.03
CA LEU A 233 -8.73 -8.28 -3.71
C LEU A 233 -7.28 -8.73 -3.88
N HIS A 234 -6.31 -7.83 -3.63
CA HIS A 234 -4.88 -8.16 -3.74
C HIS A 234 -4.20 -8.39 -2.40
N THR A 235 -4.89 -8.16 -1.30
CA THR A 235 -4.37 -8.38 0.04
C THR A 235 -3.98 -9.85 0.26
N LYS A 236 -2.81 -10.07 0.88
CA LYS A 236 -2.42 -11.38 1.44
C LYS A 236 -2.03 -11.19 2.91
N PHE A 237 -2.96 -11.47 3.81
CA PHE A 237 -2.66 -11.47 5.24
C PHE A 237 -3.37 -12.60 5.98
N TRP A 238 -2.79 -12.98 7.11
CA TRP A 238 -3.33 -13.95 8.05
C TRP A 238 -3.45 -13.24 9.40
N ASN A 239 -4.59 -13.37 10.07
CA ASN A 239 -4.79 -12.87 11.43
C ASN A 239 -5.21 -14.04 12.33
N VAL A 240 -4.42 -14.35 13.34
CA VAL A 240 -4.53 -15.57 14.15
C VAL A 240 -4.79 -15.20 15.61
N ASP A 241 -5.89 -15.74 16.14
CA ASP A 241 -6.34 -15.63 17.53
C ASP A 241 -6.47 -14.19 18.09
N GLY A 242 -6.46 -13.17 17.23
CA GLY A 242 -6.41 -11.77 17.66
C GLY A 242 -5.07 -11.40 18.32
N GLN A 243 -3.99 -12.15 18.03
CA GLN A 243 -2.68 -12.00 18.67
C GLN A 243 -1.51 -11.98 17.70
N HIS A 244 -1.60 -12.71 16.58
CA HIS A 244 -0.52 -12.86 15.63
C HIS A 244 -1.02 -12.54 14.23
N PHE A 245 -0.16 -12.00 13.38
CA PHE A 245 -0.53 -11.81 11.98
C PHE A 245 0.66 -11.85 11.04
N TYR A 246 0.39 -12.22 9.79
CA TYR A 246 1.31 -12.07 8.65
C TYR A 246 0.68 -11.10 7.66
N VAL A 247 1.44 -10.18 7.08
CA VAL A 247 1.05 -9.36 5.91
C VAL A 247 2.21 -9.37 4.93
N GLY A 248 1.97 -9.69 3.66
CA GLY A 248 3.06 -9.74 2.68
C GLY A 248 2.60 -9.93 1.24
N SER A 249 3.55 -10.22 0.36
CA SER A 249 3.33 -10.37 -1.08
C SER A 249 3.00 -11.80 -1.52
N ALA A 250 3.34 -12.82 -0.71
CA ALA A 250 3.14 -14.22 -1.07
C ALA A 250 1.64 -14.56 -1.22
N ASN A 251 1.24 -15.00 -2.40
CA ASN A 251 -0.08 -15.59 -2.61
C ASN A 251 -0.17 -16.95 -1.91
N LEU A 252 -1.39 -17.46 -1.74
CA LEU A 252 -1.61 -18.81 -1.23
C LEU A 252 -1.40 -19.80 -2.38
N ASP A 253 -0.18 -19.79 -2.91
CA ASP A 253 0.31 -20.51 -4.09
C ASP A 253 1.63 -21.17 -3.72
N TRP A 254 1.78 -22.46 -4.00
CA TRP A 254 3.03 -23.15 -3.72
C TRP A 254 4.23 -22.50 -4.41
N ARG A 255 4.05 -21.88 -5.60
CA ARG A 255 5.09 -21.14 -6.32
C ARG A 255 5.50 -19.87 -5.60
N SER A 256 4.56 -19.15 -4.96
CA SER A 256 4.91 -18.00 -4.11
C SER A 256 5.76 -18.41 -2.90
N LEU A 257 5.76 -19.69 -2.51
CA LEU A 257 6.56 -20.17 -1.39
C LEU A 257 7.95 -20.64 -1.81
N THR A 258 8.11 -21.20 -3.02
CA THR A 258 9.36 -21.88 -3.43
C THR A 258 9.95 -21.42 -4.75
N GLN A 259 9.24 -20.63 -5.57
CA GLN A 259 9.66 -20.24 -6.92
C GLN A 259 9.68 -18.72 -7.16
N VAL A 260 8.98 -17.95 -6.33
CA VAL A 260 8.93 -16.48 -6.43
C VAL A 260 9.62 -15.87 -5.22
N LYS A 261 10.33 -14.76 -5.47
CA LYS A 261 10.86 -13.95 -4.38
C LYS A 261 9.72 -13.13 -3.79
N GLU A 262 9.33 -13.46 -2.57
CA GLU A 262 8.27 -12.75 -1.84
C GLU A 262 8.83 -12.13 -0.56
N LEU A 263 8.21 -11.04 -0.11
CA LEU A 263 8.52 -10.37 1.14
C LEU A 263 7.23 -10.11 1.92
N GLY A 264 7.32 -10.27 3.23
CA GLY A 264 6.28 -9.90 4.17
C GLY A 264 6.85 -9.63 5.55
N VAL A 265 5.93 -9.38 6.46
CA VAL A 265 6.21 -9.25 7.89
C VAL A 265 5.30 -10.20 8.64
N VAL A 266 5.82 -10.76 9.72
CA VAL A 266 5.02 -11.51 10.69
C VAL A 266 5.23 -10.93 12.07
N VAL A 267 4.13 -10.78 12.80
CA VAL A 267 4.13 -10.20 14.13
C VAL A 267 3.43 -11.17 15.07
N TYR A 268 4.09 -11.54 16.17
CA TYR A 268 3.55 -12.41 17.20
C TYR A 268 3.34 -11.64 18.51
N ASN A 269 2.37 -12.11 19.31
CA ASN A 269 2.07 -11.58 20.65
C ASN A 269 1.74 -10.09 20.65
N CYS A 270 1.01 -9.63 19.63
CA CYS A 270 0.73 -8.22 19.39
C CYS A 270 -0.76 -7.96 19.22
N PRO A 271 -1.56 -8.12 20.29
CA PRO A 271 -3.01 -8.09 20.20
C PRO A 271 -3.57 -6.77 19.68
N CYS A 272 -2.96 -5.62 19.99
CA CYS A 272 -3.50 -4.35 19.51
C CYS A 272 -3.38 -4.18 17.99
N LEU A 273 -2.24 -4.54 17.41
CA LEU A 273 -2.04 -4.46 15.97
C LEU A 273 -2.90 -5.50 15.25
N SER A 274 -3.02 -6.70 15.83
CA SER A 274 -3.92 -7.74 15.33
C SER A 274 -5.39 -7.31 15.38
N MET A 275 -5.85 -6.65 16.44
CA MET A 275 -7.21 -6.09 16.52
C MET A 275 -7.44 -4.97 15.50
N ASP A 276 -6.44 -4.12 15.24
CA ASP A 276 -6.54 -3.07 14.23
C ASP A 276 -6.56 -3.65 12.80
N LEU A 277 -5.77 -4.70 12.53
CA LEU A 277 -5.81 -5.48 11.29
C LEU A 277 -7.17 -6.15 11.10
N ASN A 278 -7.75 -6.68 12.19
CA ASN A 278 -9.06 -7.32 12.15
C ASN A 278 -10.16 -6.38 11.64
N LYS A 279 -10.08 -5.07 11.91
CA LYS A 279 -11.05 -4.10 11.35
C LYS A 279 -11.02 -4.09 9.82
N ILE A 280 -9.85 -4.28 9.22
CA ILE A 280 -9.71 -4.39 7.76
C ILE A 280 -10.29 -5.73 7.28
N PHE A 281 -10.04 -6.82 8.01
CA PHE A 281 -10.66 -8.11 7.69
C PHE A 281 -12.20 -8.03 7.71
N GLU A 282 -12.79 -7.41 8.73
CA GLU A 282 -14.24 -7.30 8.87
C GLU A 282 -14.89 -6.45 7.76
N VAL A 283 -14.17 -5.47 7.20
CA VAL A 283 -14.61 -4.77 5.98
C VAL A 283 -14.74 -5.78 4.84
N TYR A 284 -13.71 -6.59 4.58
CA TYR A 284 -13.75 -7.58 3.51
C TYR A 284 -14.82 -8.65 3.76
N TRP A 285 -14.89 -9.14 4.99
CA TRP A 285 -15.86 -10.12 5.43
C TRP A 285 -17.29 -9.62 5.20
N THR A 286 -17.58 -8.37 5.54
CA THR A 286 -18.88 -7.73 5.30
C THR A 286 -19.19 -7.63 3.81
N MET A 287 -18.21 -7.19 3.00
CA MET A 287 -18.42 -7.01 1.56
C MET A 287 -18.57 -8.32 0.80
N GLY A 288 -18.06 -9.43 1.33
CA GLY A 288 -18.30 -10.76 0.76
C GLY A 288 -19.68 -11.36 1.08
N ILE A 289 -20.60 -10.60 1.71
CA ILE A 289 -22.01 -11.01 1.83
C ILE A 289 -22.69 -10.91 0.45
N PRO A 290 -23.47 -11.91 0.01
CA PRO A 290 -24.15 -11.87 -1.28
C PRO A 290 -25.00 -10.61 -1.46
N ASN A 291 -24.84 -9.93 -2.61
CA ASN A 291 -25.55 -8.68 -2.96
C ASN A 291 -25.29 -7.49 -2.01
N GLN A 292 -24.18 -7.51 -1.25
CA GLN A 292 -23.80 -6.40 -0.39
C GLN A 292 -23.59 -5.14 -1.23
N LYS A 293 -24.09 -4.00 -0.75
CA LYS A 293 -23.83 -2.69 -1.34
C LYS A 293 -22.77 -1.96 -0.53
N LEU A 294 -21.97 -1.13 -1.19
CA LEU A 294 -21.10 -0.19 -0.50
C LEU A 294 -21.94 0.69 0.45
N PRO A 295 -21.61 0.74 1.75
CA PRO A 295 -22.33 1.59 2.67
C PRO A 295 -21.99 3.06 2.41
N GLY A 296 -22.93 3.97 2.69
CA GLY A 296 -22.65 5.41 2.66
C GLY A 296 -21.61 5.84 3.70
N SER A 297 -21.47 5.07 4.78
CA SER A 297 -20.43 5.21 5.80
C SER A 297 -20.21 3.87 6.51
N TRP A 298 -18.96 3.55 6.81
CA TRP A 298 -18.62 2.37 7.60
C TRP A 298 -19.05 2.53 9.08
N PRO A 299 -19.45 1.44 9.76
CA PRO A 299 -19.76 1.49 11.18
C PRO A 299 -18.58 1.97 12.03
N ASN A 300 -18.85 2.71 13.11
CA ASN A 300 -17.82 3.19 14.05
C ASN A 300 -17.01 2.07 14.71
N SER A 301 -17.54 0.85 14.79
CA SER A 301 -16.80 -0.32 15.30
C SER A 301 -15.60 -0.69 14.42
N LEU A 302 -15.61 -0.31 13.15
CA LEU A 302 -14.51 -0.52 12.20
C LEU A 302 -13.59 0.71 12.07
N ALA A 303 -13.97 1.85 12.66
CA ALA A 303 -13.14 3.05 12.67
C ALA A 303 -11.84 2.84 13.45
N THR A 304 -10.80 3.56 13.09
CA THR A 304 -9.52 3.55 13.81
C THR A 304 -8.98 4.95 13.98
N MET A 305 -8.38 5.24 15.13
CA MET A 305 -7.63 6.48 15.32
C MET A 305 -6.18 6.38 14.83
N TYR A 306 -5.75 5.17 14.44
CA TYR A 306 -4.36 4.91 14.10
C TYR A 306 -4.07 5.16 12.62
N ASN A 307 -3.14 6.06 12.37
CA ASN A 307 -2.70 6.49 11.04
C ASN A 307 -1.29 7.10 11.12
N ALA A 308 -0.82 7.72 10.04
CA ALA A 308 0.52 8.30 10.01
C ALA A 308 0.72 9.44 11.01
N GLN A 309 -0.33 10.18 11.36
CA GLN A 309 -0.26 11.28 12.35
C GLN A 309 -0.35 10.76 13.79
N LEU A 310 -1.11 9.69 14.00
CA LEU A 310 -1.31 9.08 15.32
C LEU A 310 -1.06 7.57 15.25
N PRO A 311 0.19 7.10 15.15
CA PRO A 311 0.50 5.68 15.04
C PRO A 311 0.31 4.94 16.37
N HIS A 312 0.26 3.61 16.31
CA HIS A 312 0.51 2.77 17.49
C HIS A 312 1.96 2.92 17.93
N PHE A 313 2.20 3.21 19.21
CA PHE A 313 3.52 3.13 19.80
C PHE A 313 3.70 1.78 20.48
N VAL A 314 4.46 0.88 19.87
CA VAL A 314 4.71 -0.49 20.36
C VAL A 314 6.21 -0.79 20.41
N GLN A 315 6.60 -1.79 21.19
CA GLN A 315 7.97 -2.31 21.15
C GLN A 315 8.03 -3.48 20.17
N LEU A 316 8.70 -3.31 19.03
CA LEU A 316 9.00 -4.41 18.09
C LEU A 316 10.38 -4.96 18.46
N ASN A 317 10.46 -6.19 18.97
CA ASN A 317 11.73 -6.80 19.43
C ASN A 317 12.51 -5.90 20.41
N SER A 318 11.82 -5.27 21.37
CA SER A 318 12.36 -4.30 22.34
C SER A 318 12.73 -2.92 21.77
N GLU A 319 12.46 -2.66 20.49
CA GLU A 319 12.67 -1.34 19.86
C GLU A 319 11.37 -0.55 19.79
N GLN A 320 11.36 0.64 20.40
CA GLN A 320 10.20 1.52 20.35
C GLN A 320 9.92 1.97 18.91
N SER A 321 8.70 1.68 18.46
CA SER A 321 8.31 1.82 17.06
C SER A 321 6.92 2.45 16.96
N ALA A 322 6.80 3.40 16.03
CA ALA A 322 5.55 3.95 15.56
C ALA A 322 5.04 3.10 14.40
N VAL A 323 3.88 2.47 14.56
CA VAL A 323 3.31 1.50 13.63
C VAL A 323 1.88 1.87 13.26
N TYR A 324 1.52 1.77 11.98
CA TYR A 324 0.12 1.82 11.55
C TYR A 324 -0.11 0.93 10.35
N LEU A 325 -1.38 0.54 10.17
CA LEU A 325 -1.84 -0.22 9.01
C LEU A 325 -2.57 0.73 8.06
N SER A 326 -2.30 0.61 6.77
CA SER A 326 -3.05 1.30 5.72
C SER A 326 -3.83 0.30 4.88
N SER A 327 -4.87 0.78 4.20
CA SER A 327 -5.58 0.00 3.20
C SER A 327 -6.08 0.85 2.04
N SER A 328 -6.61 0.19 1.01
CA SER A 328 -7.21 0.75 -0.19
C SER A 328 -8.32 -0.17 -0.69
N PRO A 329 -9.22 0.29 -1.59
CA PRO A 329 -9.38 1.65 -2.11
C PRO A 329 -10.19 2.56 -1.16
N PRO A 330 -10.26 3.89 -1.41
CA PRO A 330 -10.95 4.83 -0.53
C PRO A 330 -12.39 4.44 -0.11
N PRO A 331 -13.25 3.89 -0.98
CA PRO A 331 -14.60 3.45 -0.58
C PRO A 331 -14.61 2.34 0.48
N PHE A 332 -13.52 1.58 0.62
CA PHE A 332 -13.36 0.50 1.58
C PHE A 332 -12.66 0.93 2.87
N LEU A 333 -12.41 2.24 3.06
CA LEU A 333 -11.74 2.74 4.25
C LEU A 333 -12.75 3.16 5.32
N PRO A 334 -12.79 2.48 6.47
CA PRO A 334 -13.43 3.03 7.64
C PRO A 334 -12.79 4.34 8.07
N GLN A 335 -13.54 5.14 8.84
CA GLN A 335 -13.08 6.43 9.34
C GLN A 335 -11.71 6.31 10.04
N GLY A 336 -10.79 7.19 9.64
CA GLY A 336 -9.45 7.34 10.21
C GLY A 336 -8.38 6.35 9.71
N ARG A 337 -8.76 5.30 8.96
CA ARG A 337 -7.79 4.39 8.33
C ARG A 337 -6.95 5.13 7.29
N GLN A 338 -5.64 4.95 7.35
CA GLN A 338 -4.70 5.54 6.41
C GLN A 338 -4.88 4.93 5.00
N ASN A 339 -4.90 5.78 3.97
CA ASN A 339 -4.87 5.33 2.58
C ASN A 339 -3.45 4.90 2.16
N ASP A 340 -3.35 3.81 1.41
CA ASP A 340 -2.05 3.22 0.99
C ASP A 340 -1.18 4.16 0.15
N LEU A 341 -1.75 4.85 -0.84
CA LEU A 341 -0.99 5.79 -1.66
C LEU A 341 -0.33 6.86 -0.79
N THR A 342 -1.13 7.45 0.10
CA THR A 342 -0.64 8.46 1.04
C THR A 342 0.39 7.87 1.99
N ALA A 343 0.21 6.63 2.47
CA ALA A 343 1.20 5.97 3.33
C ALA A 343 2.55 5.79 2.62
N ILE A 344 2.55 5.31 1.37
CA ILE A 344 3.75 5.13 0.54
C ILE A 344 4.43 6.48 0.30
N GLN A 345 3.67 7.50 -0.11
CA GLN A 345 4.18 8.85 -0.32
C GLN A 345 4.82 9.41 0.96
N LEU A 346 4.19 9.24 2.12
CA LEU A 346 4.72 9.69 3.40
C LEU A 346 6.02 8.98 3.76
N VAL A 347 6.16 7.68 3.52
CA VAL A 347 7.43 6.97 3.76
C VAL A 347 8.54 7.51 2.85
N ILE A 348 8.26 7.71 1.57
CA ILE A 348 9.23 8.30 0.62
C ILE A 348 9.61 9.73 1.06
N GLN A 349 8.62 10.56 1.39
CA GLN A 349 8.79 11.95 1.81
C GLN A 349 9.62 12.08 3.09
N ASN A 350 9.40 11.19 4.07
CA ASN A 350 10.10 11.21 5.34
C ASN A 350 11.48 10.52 5.32
N ALA A 351 11.83 9.80 4.26
CA ALA A 351 13.12 9.16 4.11
C ALA A 351 14.28 10.17 4.25
N LYS A 352 15.29 9.80 5.05
CA LYS A 352 16.43 10.68 5.39
C LYS A 352 17.74 10.30 4.70
N LYS A 353 17.85 9.08 4.18
CA LYS A 353 19.09 8.56 3.59
C LYS A 353 18.87 7.86 2.26
N PHE A 354 17.93 6.93 2.22
CA PHE A 354 17.66 6.15 1.01
C PHE A 354 16.20 5.71 0.95
N VAL A 355 15.78 5.30 -0.24
CA VAL A 355 14.54 4.59 -0.50
C VAL A 355 14.90 3.35 -1.33
N ASN A 356 14.68 2.15 -0.80
CA ASN A 356 14.90 0.90 -1.54
C ASN A 356 13.55 0.28 -1.88
N ILE A 357 13.35 -0.03 -3.16
CA ILE A 357 12.09 -0.53 -3.71
C ILE A 357 12.39 -1.81 -4.47
N ALA A 358 11.64 -2.88 -4.16
CA ALA A 358 11.61 -4.10 -4.96
C ALA A 358 10.17 -4.30 -5.45
N VAL A 359 9.97 -4.32 -6.76
CA VAL A 359 8.63 -4.39 -7.38
C VAL A 359 8.61 -5.38 -8.54
N MET A 360 7.43 -5.93 -8.81
CA MET A 360 7.20 -6.74 -10.00
C MET A 360 7.25 -5.85 -11.25
N ASP A 361 6.41 -4.82 -11.28
CA ASP A 361 6.26 -3.89 -12.40
C ASP A 361 6.41 -2.43 -11.91
N TYR A 362 6.88 -1.55 -12.79
CA TYR A 362 6.94 -0.10 -12.53
C TYR A 362 6.47 0.71 -13.73
N VAL A 363 5.42 1.51 -13.52
CA VAL A 363 4.90 2.46 -14.50
C VAL A 363 4.13 3.60 -13.81
N PRO A 364 4.36 4.88 -14.17
CA PRO A 364 3.59 6.02 -13.69
C PRO A 364 2.27 6.20 -14.46
N ALA A 365 1.49 5.14 -14.60
CA ALA A 365 0.19 5.14 -15.28
C ALA A 365 -0.69 4.03 -14.75
N THR A 366 -2.01 4.19 -14.84
CA THR A 366 -2.94 3.11 -14.52
C THR A 366 -2.67 1.91 -15.43
N LEU A 367 -2.86 0.71 -14.87
CA LEU A 367 -2.79 -0.55 -15.60
C LEU A 367 -4.16 -1.22 -15.47
N TYR A 368 -4.52 -2.01 -16.48
CA TYR A 368 -5.72 -2.85 -16.49
C TYR A 368 -7.06 -2.09 -16.44
N GLN A 369 -7.06 -0.79 -16.72
CA GLN A 369 -8.30 -0.04 -16.96
C GLN A 369 -8.66 -0.09 -18.45
N GLN A 370 -9.93 0.15 -18.78
CA GLN A 370 -10.39 0.23 -20.17
C GLN A 370 -9.60 1.30 -20.96
N GLU A 371 -9.36 2.45 -20.31
CA GLU A 371 -8.46 3.50 -20.81
C GLU A 371 -7.45 3.82 -19.71
N ASN A 372 -6.18 3.46 -19.94
CA ASN A 372 -5.12 3.76 -19.00
C ASN A 372 -4.75 5.25 -19.07
N VAL A 373 -4.57 5.87 -17.92
CA VAL A 373 -4.24 7.29 -17.77
C VAL A 373 -2.91 7.46 -17.05
N TYR A 374 -2.20 8.54 -17.39
CA TYR A 374 -0.97 8.90 -16.69
C TYR A 374 -1.23 9.20 -15.21
N TRP A 375 -0.42 8.64 -14.32
CA TRP A 375 -0.57 8.71 -12.88
C TRP A 375 0.80 8.80 -12.21
N SER A 376 1.20 10.02 -11.87
CA SER A 376 2.58 10.35 -11.48
C SER A 376 2.85 10.37 -9.97
N GLU A 377 1.86 10.03 -9.15
CA GLU A 377 1.90 10.29 -7.70
C GLU A 377 3.14 9.73 -6.99
N ILE A 378 3.54 8.50 -7.32
CA ILE A 378 4.73 7.86 -6.72
C ILE A 378 5.99 8.24 -7.48
N ASP A 379 5.94 8.34 -8.81
CA ASP A 379 7.08 8.77 -9.64
C ASP A 379 7.58 10.17 -9.24
N ASN A 380 6.66 11.12 -9.07
CA ASN A 380 6.97 12.46 -8.54
C ASN A 380 7.59 12.38 -7.14
N ALA A 381 7.04 11.55 -6.24
CA ALA A 381 7.58 11.41 -4.90
C ALA A 381 9.03 10.89 -4.91
N LEU A 382 9.36 9.93 -5.80
CA LEU A 382 10.71 9.42 -5.98
C LEU A 382 11.65 10.46 -6.57
N ARG A 383 11.20 11.21 -7.60
CA ARG A 383 11.97 12.31 -8.19
C ARG A 383 12.26 13.41 -7.17
N HIS A 384 11.27 13.84 -6.39
CA HIS A 384 11.45 14.80 -5.30
C HIS A 384 12.41 14.28 -4.22
N ALA A 385 12.38 12.99 -3.90
CA ALA A 385 13.32 12.40 -2.96
C ALA A 385 14.77 12.54 -3.46
N ALA A 386 15.02 12.16 -4.72
CA ALA A 386 16.35 12.26 -5.31
C ALA A 386 16.79 13.73 -5.51
N TYR A 387 15.96 14.52 -6.18
CA TYR A 387 16.34 15.85 -6.64
C TYR A 387 16.38 16.90 -5.51
N ASP A 388 15.31 17.03 -4.72
CA ASP A 388 15.21 18.12 -3.73
C ASP A 388 15.87 17.77 -2.40
N ARG A 389 15.92 16.47 -2.08
CA ARG A 389 16.35 15.98 -0.76
C ARG A 389 17.63 15.17 -0.79
N PHE A 390 18.26 15.02 -1.95
CA PHE A 390 19.54 14.33 -2.11
C PHE A 390 19.50 12.87 -1.60
N ILE A 391 18.33 12.22 -1.69
CA ILE A 391 18.13 10.85 -1.23
C ILE A 391 18.54 9.86 -2.31
N THR A 392 19.21 8.76 -1.94
CA THR A 392 19.46 7.66 -2.88
C THR A 392 18.22 6.76 -2.98
N VAL A 393 17.55 6.79 -4.12
CA VAL A 393 16.49 5.87 -4.51
C VAL A 393 17.10 4.68 -5.26
N ARG A 394 16.77 3.45 -4.84
CA ARG A 394 17.20 2.21 -5.51
C ARG A 394 15.98 1.38 -5.85
N LEU A 395 15.77 1.10 -7.12
CA LEU A 395 14.71 0.25 -7.63
C LEU A 395 15.31 -1.08 -8.10
N LEU A 396 14.70 -2.17 -7.68
CA LEU A 396 14.89 -3.51 -8.19
C LEU A 396 13.56 -3.95 -8.82
N MET A 397 13.46 -3.91 -10.15
CA MET A 397 12.29 -4.40 -10.88
C MET A 397 12.49 -5.87 -11.26
N SER A 398 11.42 -6.64 -11.35
CA SER A 398 11.47 -8.00 -11.86
C SER A 398 11.56 -8.02 -13.39
N LYS A 399 12.25 -9.03 -13.94
CA LYS A 399 12.27 -9.32 -15.37
C LYS A 399 11.85 -10.76 -15.63
N TRP A 400 10.75 -10.91 -16.35
CA TRP A 400 10.14 -12.21 -16.65
C TRP A 400 9.50 -12.18 -18.05
N PRO A 401 9.05 -13.32 -18.61
CA PRO A 401 8.55 -13.39 -19.99
C PRO A 401 7.39 -12.45 -20.31
N HIS A 402 6.63 -12.00 -19.30
CA HIS A 402 5.49 -11.10 -19.44
C HIS A 402 5.81 -9.65 -19.07
N THR A 403 7.07 -9.30 -18.77
CA THR A 403 7.47 -7.91 -18.50
C THR A 403 7.23 -7.05 -19.74
N SER A 404 6.40 -6.02 -19.61
CA SER A 404 6.07 -5.14 -20.72
C SER A 404 7.24 -4.23 -21.12
N LYS A 405 7.33 -3.90 -22.42
CA LYS A 405 8.44 -3.10 -22.95
C LYS A 405 8.36 -1.63 -22.52
N GLU A 406 7.17 -1.08 -22.25
CA GLU A 406 7.06 0.30 -21.79
C GLU A 406 7.72 0.56 -20.44
N PHE A 407 7.79 -0.44 -19.54
CA PHE A 407 8.37 -0.26 -18.20
C PHE A 407 9.83 0.19 -18.27
N PHE A 408 10.59 -0.32 -19.25
CA PHE A 408 11.99 0.09 -19.46
C PHE A 408 12.11 1.58 -19.81
N GLY A 409 11.20 2.12 -20.61
CA GLY A 409 11.19 3.53 -20.97
C GLY A 409 10.96 4.43 -19.76
N PHE A 410 9.99 4.08 -18.91
CA PHE A 410 9.71 4.82 -17.69
C PHE A 410 10.83 4.72 -16.65
N LEU A 411 11.41 3.53 -16.47
CA LEU A 411 12.56 3.35 -15.59
C LEU A 411 13.77 4.15 -16.04
N ASN A 412 14.06 4.17 -17.35
CA ASN A 412 15.12 5.00 -17.90
C ASN A 412 14.82 6.49 -17.67
N SER A 413 13.59 6.95 -17.91
CA SER A 413 13.17 8.33 -17.64
C SER A 413 13.31 8.70 -16.15
N LEU A 414 13.06 7.77 -15.24
CA LEU A 414 13.26 8.00 -13.81
C LEU A 414 14.76 8.13 -13.46
N ALA A 415 15.60 7.29 -14.05
CA ALA A 415 17.05 7.31 -13.82
C ALA A 415 17.76 8.50 -14.48
N ASP A 416 17.23 9.02 -15.59
CA ASP A 416 17.80 10.13 -16.37
C ASP A 416 17.96 11.42 -15.53
N ILE A 417 17.18 11.57 -14.45
CA ILE A 417 17.29 12.72 -13.55
C ILE A 417 18.69 12.85 -12.91
N ASN A 418 19.45 11.75 -12.80
CA ASN A 418 20.76 11.71 -12.15
C ASN A 418 21.73 12.76 -12.69
N ASP A 419 21.76 12.94 -14.02
CA ASP A 419 22.68 13.86 -14.70
C ASP A 419 22.36 15.34 -14.41
N HIS A 420 21.19 15.59 -13.84
CA HIS A 420 20.69 16.92 -13.50
C HIS A 420 20.43 17.12 -12.00
N THR A 421 20.70 16.11 -11.16
CA THR A 421 20.53 16.25 -9.71
C THR A 421 21.46 17.32 -9.15
N PRO A 422 20.97 18.24 -8.29
CA PRO A 422 21.82 19.23 -7.65
C PRO A 422 22.79 18.54 -6.68
N CYS A 423 23.93 19.19 -6.45
CA CYS A 423 24.88 18.76 -5.44
C CYS A 423 24.54 19.36 -4.08
N GLN A 424 24.46 18.53 -3.05
CA GLN A 424 24.26 19.00 -1.68
C GLN A 424 25.43 19.88 -1.21
N SER A 425 26.65 19.47 -1.54
CA SER A 425 27.87 20.22 -1.24
C SER A 425 29.01 19.83 -2.18
N PHE A 426 30.09 20.60 -2.17
CA PHE A 426 31.30 20.32 -2.95
C PHE A 426 32.52 20.23 -2.03
N VAL A 427 33.35 19.20 -2.25
CA VAL A 427 34.68 19.07 -1.64
C VAL A 427 35.68 18.86 -2.76
N ASN A 428 36.69 19.73 -2.87
CA ASN A 428 37.69 19.70 -3.96
C ASN A 428 37.08 19.63 -5.38
N ARG A 429 35.98 20.37 -5.61
CA ARG A 429 35.19 20.36 -6.86
C ARG A 429 34.50 19.03 -7.18
N THR A 430 34.51 18.08 -6.26
CA THR A 430 33.73 16.84 -6.35
C THR A 430 32.43 17.04 -5.58
N CYS A 431 31.32 16.68 -6.24
CA CYS A 431 30.00 16.65 -5.62
C CYS A 431 29.98 15.65 -4.46
N VAL A 432 29.52 16.07 -3.29
CA VAL A 432 29.31 15.21 -2.13
C VAL A 432 27.81 15.05 -1.91
N ASN A 433 27.37 13.79 -1.81
CA ASN A 433 25.97 13.38 -1.69
C ASN A 433 25.06 13.92 -2.80
N PRO A 434 25.32 13.63 -4.08
CA PRO A 434 24.26 13.77 -5.08
C PRO A 434 23.11 12.82 -4.70
N GLY A 435 21.88 13.31 -4.76
CA GLY A 435 20.75 12.41 -4.83
C GLY A 435 20.88 11.52 -6.07
N ALA A 436 20.31 10.32 -6.03
CA ALA A 436 20.47 9.39 -7.14
C ALA A 436 19.29 8.44 -7.24
N VAL A 437 18.94 8.07 -8.46
CA VAL A 437 18.03 6.99 -8.81
C VAL A 437 18.84 5.88 -9.45
N GLN A 438 18.90 4.73 -8.79
CA GLN A 438 19.59 3.54 -9.26
C GLN A 438 18.57 2.48 -9.64
N VAL A 439 18.51 2.10 -10.91
CA VAL A 439 17.60 1.06 -11.39
C VAL A 439 18.38 -0.22 -11.67
N LYS A 440 17.88 -1.35 -11.15
CA LYS A 440 18.27 -2.70 -11.54
C LYS A 440 17.02 -3.47 -11.98
N ILE A 441 17.18 -4.27 -13.02
CA ILE A 441 16.12 -5.07 -13.65
C ILE A 441 16.57 -6.53 -13.72
#